data_AF-A0A7X5X7T0-F1
#
_entry.id   AF-A0A7X5X7T0-F1
#
_cell.length_a   1.000
_cell.length_b   1.000
_cell.length_c   1.000
_cell.angle_alpha   90.00
_cell.angle_beta   90.00
_cell.angle_gamma   90.00
#
_symmetry.space_group_name_H-M   'P 1'
#
loop_
_entity.id
_entity.type
_entity.pdbx_description
1 polymer ?
#
loop_
_entity_poly.entity_id
_entity_poly.type
_entity_poly.pdbx_seq_one_letter_code
_entity_poly.pdbx_strand_id
1 'polypeptide(L)'
;MLEDDYTTAELRRRVVPELGDEGIRRREGLDMLAGRLPGTDLMLGMSRRLYGSCRELANAERRIVAQARDERPAYLAELPRAAVTPLSERPVSDRAYKDRIFEAERYMREVREERREEQLRAVRSGFTTGDRASWLHLLGSVPRLALPREEGFLEAATADTYLAVEEETLDLDEAR
;
A
#
# COMPACT_ATOMS: atom_id res chain seq x y z
N MET A 1 -5.43 -25.91 5.44
CA MET A 1 -4.76 -25.07 6.44
C MET A 1 -3.62 -24.35 5.75
N LEU A 2 -3.51 -23.05 6.00
CA LEU A 2 -2.48 -22.14 5.50
C LEU A 2 -1.20 -22.26 6.35
N GLU A 3 -0.90 -23.49 6.79
CA GLU A 3 0.13 -23.79 7.77
C GLU A 3 1.24 -24.58 7.08
N ASP A 4 2.47 -24.10 7.22
CA ASP A 4 3.72 -24.67 6.68
C ASP A 4 3.89 -24.63 5.15
N ASP A 5 3.95 -23.43 4.57
CA ASP A 5 4.66 -23.28 3.30
C ASP A 5 6.18 -23.29 3.54
N TYR A 6 6.76 -24.49 3.44
CA TYR A 6 8.20 -24.73 3.52
C TYR A 6 9.03 -23.77 2.66
N THR A 7 8.49 -23.31 1.52
CA THR A 7 9.21 -22.38 0.64
C THR A 7 9.36 -20.99 1.26
N THR A 8 8.35 -20.53 2.02
CA THR A 8 8.38 -19.25 2.74
C THR A 8 9.36 -19.32 3.94
N ALA A 9 9.33 -20.43 4.68
CA ALA A 9 10.26 -20.67 5.79
C ALA A 9 11.72 -20.84 5.34
N GLU A 10 11.97 -21.41 4.17
CA GLU A 10 13.31 -21.53 3.61
C GLU A 10 13.87 -20.16 3.20
N LEU A 11 13.08 -19.35 2.49
CA LEU A 11 13.42 -17.98 2.12
C LEU A 11 13.83 -17.13 3.34
N ARG A 12 13.10 -17.25 4.47
CA ARG A 12 13.41 -16.57 5.73
C ARG A 12 14.80 -16.93 6.29
N ARG A 13 15.19 -18.21 6.27
CA ARG A 13 16.51 -18.67 6.78
C ARG A 13 17.69 -18.10 6.00
N ARG A 14 17.47 -17.69 4.75
CA ARG A 14 18.52 -17.22 3.85
C ARG A 14 18.70 -15.69 3.85
N VAL A 15 17.79 -14.92 4.47
CA VAL A 15 17.88 -13.44 4.57
C VAL A 15 18.57 -13.03 5.88
N VAL A 16 19.86 -12.66 5.78
CA VAL A 16 20.66 -12.14 6.92
C VAL A 16 20.60 -10.61 6.96
N PRO A 17 20.32 -9.96 8.10
CA PRO A 17 20.13 -8.49 8.22
C PRO A 17 21.35 -7.62 7.87
N GLU A 18 22.53 -8.23 7.70
CA GLU A 18 23.82 -7.55 7.54
C GLU A 18 24.30 -7.52 6.08
N LEU A 19 23.54 -8.08 5.15
CA LEU A 19 23.89 -8.08 3.74
C LEU A 19 23.55 -6.72 3.10
N GLY A 20 24.55 -6.08 2.50
CA GLY A 20 24.35 -4.89 1.66
C GLY A 20 23.48 -5.19 0.42
N ASP A 21 23.06 -4.12 -0.28
CA ASP A 21 22.13 -4.14 -1.41
C ASP A 21 22.47 -5.20 -2.50
N GLU A 22 23.75 -5.46 -2.75
CA GLU A 22 24.18 -6.52 -3.68
C GLU A 22 24.10 -7.95 -3.13
N GLY A 23 24.26 -8.13 -1.81
CA GLY A 23 24.18 -9.43 -1.14
C GLY A 23 22.75 -9.97 -1.10
N ILE A 24 21.77 -9.07 -0.94
CA ILE A 24 20.34 -9.38 -1.01
C ILE A 24 19.93 -9.78 -2.43
N ARG A 25 20.45 -9.08 -3.46
CA ARG A 25 20.21 -9.40 -4.89
C ARG A 25 20.74 -10.77 -5.30
N ARG A 26 21.91 -11.18 -4.80
CA ARG A 26 22.63 -12.38 -5.29
C ARG A 26 22.20 -13.69 -4.63
N ARG A 27 21.62 -13.67 -3.43
CA ARG A 27 21.39 -14.90 -2.67
C ARG A 27 19.98 -15.46 -2.80
N GLU A 28 18.92 -14.64 -2.86
CA GLU A 28 17.53 -15.15 -2.83
C GLU A 28 16.46 -14.30 -3.55
N GLY A 29 16.79 -13.13 -4.11
CA GLY A 29 15.81 -12.30 -4.85
C GLY A 29 14.77 -11.56 -3.99
N LEU A 30 14.87 -11.58 -2.66
CA LEU A 30 13.98 -10.83 -1.75
C LEU A 30 14.49 -9.40 -1.51
N ASP A 31 14.18 -8.52 -2.45
CA ASP A 31 14.45 -7.09 -2.39
C ASP A 31 13.16 -6.32 -2.06
N MET A 32 12.68 -6.48 -0.82
CA MET A 32 11.35 -6.04 -0.36
C MET A 32 11.43 -4.91 0.66
N LEU A 33 10.59 -3.89 0.56
CA LEU A 33 10.34 -2.95 1.65
C LEU A 33 9.25 -3.54 2.55
N ALA A 34 9.59 -3.96 3.77
CA ALA A 34 8.65 -4.50 4.76
C ALA A 34 8.51 -3.61 5.99
N GLY A 35 7.27 -3.47 6.48
CA GLY A 35 6.97 -2.74 7.71
C GLY A 35 5.60 -3.08 8.27
N ARG A 36 5.40 -2.78 9.56
CA ARG A 36 4.11 -2.93 10.23
C ARG A 36 3.12 -1.86 9.74
N LEU A 37 1.89 -2.26 9.50
CA LEU A 37 0.78 -1.36 9.24
C LEU A 37 0.26 -0.82 10.58
N PRO A 38 0.33 0.50 10.83
CA PRO A 38 -0.07 1.08 12.12
C PRO A 38 -1.52 0.77 12.48
N GLY A 39 -1.76 0.40 13.74
CA GLY A 39 -3.09 0.07 14.24
C GLY A 39 -3.60 -1.31 13.81
N THR A 40 -2.70 -2.17 13.30
CA THR A 40 -2.97 -3.56 12.95
C THR A 40 -1.79 -4.43 13.36
N ASP A 41 -2.02 -5.72 13.48
CA ASP A 41 -0.98 -6.73 13.74
C ASP A 41 -0.38 -7.27 12.44
N LEU A 42 -0.58 -6.52 11.34
CA LEU A 42 -0.20 -6.89 9.99
C LEU A 42 1.14 -6.25 9.60
N MET A 43 2.03 -7.07 9.06
CA MET A 43 3.22 -6.65 8.35
C MET A 43 3.01 -6.82 6.85
N LEU A 44 3.38 -5.78 6.09
CA LEU A 44 3.32 -5.78 4.63
C LEU A 44 4.70 -5.50 4.07
N GLY A 45 5.19 -6.43 3.24
CA GLY A 45 6.35 -6.31 2.38
C GLY A 45 5.94 -6.05 0.93
N MET A 46 6.65 -5.17 0.23
CA MET A 46 6.46 -4.94 -1.20
C MET A 46 7.78 -4.83 -1.96
N SER A 47 7.82 -5.39 -3.16
CA SER A 47 8.98 -5.32 -4.05
C SER A 47 9.18 -3.90 -4.57
N ARG A 48 10.36 -3.63 -5.15
CA ARG A 48 10.61 -2.35 -5.84
C ARG A 48 9.64 -2.07 -6.98
N ARG A 49 9.28 -3.09 -7.77
CA ARG A 49 8.34 -2.96 -8.88
C ARG A 49 6.92 -2.69 -8.39
N LEU A 50 6.48 -3.35 -7.32
CA LEU A 50 5.19 -3.05 -6.69
C LEU A 50 5.18 -1.66 -6.05
N TYR A 51 6.24 -1.29 -5.33
CA TYR A 51 6.40 0.05 -4.77
C TYR A 51 6.34 1.14 -5.86
N GLY A 52 7.09 0.96 -6.95
CA GLY A 52 7.08 1.88 -8.09
C GLY A 52 5.68 2.04 -8.68
N SER A 53 4.93 0.94 -8.82
CA SER A 53 3.54 0.95 -9.29
C SER A 53 2.62 1.75 -8.38
N CYS A 54 2.67 1.49 -7.07
CA CYS A 54 1.86 2.18 -6.07
C CYS A 54 2.21 3.67 -6.00
N ARG A 55 3.49 4.02 -6.10
CA ARG A 55 3.95 5.42 -6.11
C ARG A 55 3.41 6.17 -7.32
N GLU A 56 3.51 5.60 -8.52
CA GLU A 56 2.98 6.25 -9.73
C GLU A 56 1.45 6.33 -9.72
N LEU A 57 0.75 5.33 -9.18
CA LEU A 57 -0.70 5.40 -8.98
C LEU A 57 -1.08 6.53 -8.02
N ALA A 58 -0.40 6.63 -6.87
CA ALA A 58 -0.64 7.69 -5.91
C ALA A 58 -0.35 9.08 -6.48
N ASN A 59 0.70 9.23 -7.29
CA ASN A 59 1.02 10.47 -7.99
C ASN A 59 -0.06 10.83 -9.03
N ALA A 60 -0.50 9.85 -9.83
CA ALA A 60 -1.58 10.04 -10.80
C ALA A 60 -2.88 10.48 -10.10
N GLU A 61 -3.25 9.82 -9.00
CA GLU A 61 -4.42 10.17 -8.20
C GLU A 61 -4.32 11.59 -7.63
N ARG A 62 -3.16 12.00 -7.11
CA ARG A 62 -2.95 13.38 -6.64
C ARG A 62 -3.16 14.41 -7.74
N ARG A 63 -2.71 14.12 -8.98
CA ARG A 63 -2.92 15.02 -10.13
C ARG A 63 -4.40 15.12 -10.50
N ILE A 64 -5.11 13.99 -10.50
CA ILE A 64 -6.56 13.96 -10.75
C ILE A 64 -7.30 14.79 -9.70
N VAL A 65 -7.00 14.57 -8.42
CA VAL A 65 -7.61 15.34 -7.33
C VAL A 65 -7.28 16.82 -7.40
N ALA A 66 -6.04 17.19 -7.74
CA ALA A 66 -5.65 18.59 -7.90
C ALA A 66 -6.42 19.25 -9.05
N GLN A 67 -6.47 18.62 -10.22
CA GLN A 67 -7.23 19.14 -11.36
C GLN A 67 -8.72 19.26 -11.05
N ALA A 68 -9.32 18.25 -10.44
CA ALA A 68 -10.74 18.28 -10.05
C ALA A 68 -11.04 19.40 -9.05
N ARG A 69 -10.08 19.74 -8.16
CA ARG A 69 -10.19 20.88 -7.24
C ARG A 69 -10.15 22.23 -7.96
N ASP A 70 -9.34 22.35 -9.00
CA ASP A 70 -9.27 23.56 -9.81
C ASP A 70 -10.56 23.75 -10.63
N GLU A 71 -11.12 22.66 -11.18
CA GLU A 71 -12.35 22.70 -11.98
C GLU A 71 -13.62 22.88 -11.13
N ARG A 72 -13.70 22.24 -9.96
CA ARG A 72 -14.89 22.25 -9.09
C ARG A 72 -14.54 22.43 -7.61
N PRO A 73 -14.01 23.61 -7.20
CA PRO A 73 -13.53 23.84 -5.84
C PRO A 73 -14.64 23.71 -4.78
N ALA A 74 -15.86 24.13 -5.09
CA ALA A 74 -16.99 24.07 -4.16
C ALA A 74 -17.42 22.64 -3.80
N TYR A 75 -17.28 21.69 -4.74
CA TYR A 75 -17.71 20.30 -4.55
C TYR A 75 -16.72 19.48 -3.70
N LEU A 76 -15.42 19.79 -3.79
CA LEU A 76 -14.37 19.03 -3.08
C LEU A 76 -13.99 19.64 -1.73
N ALA A 77 -14.48 20.83 -1.40
CA ALA A 77 -14.33 21.42 -0.07
C ALA A 77 -15.10 20.65 1.02
N GLU A 78 -16.12 19.89 0.62
CA GLU A 78 -17.01 19.11 1.50
C GLU A 78 -16.62 17.62 1.60
N LEU A 79 -15.71 17.13 0.74
CA LEU A 79 -15.18 15.78 0.90
C LEU A 79 -14.32 15.70 2.17
N PRO A 80 -14.45 14.63 2.97
CA PRO A 80 -13.56 14.40 4.10
C PRO A 80 -12.12 14.45 3.62
N ARG A 81 -11.32 15.37 4.15
CA ARG A 81 -9.87 15.23 4.07
C ARG A 81 -9.54 13.92 4.77
N ALA A 82 -8.65 13.10 4.20
CA ALA A 82 -8.29 11.77 4.73
C ALA A 82 -7.63 11.77 6.14
N ALA A 83 -7.83 12.82 6.93
CA ALA A 83 -7.54 12.87 8.35
C ALA A 83 -8.85 12.72 9.12
N VAL A 84 -8.89 11.71 10.00
CA VAL A 84 -9.92 11.49 11.04
C VAL A 84 -10.13 12.81 11.79
N THR A 85 -11.10 13.60 11.36
CA THR A 85 -11.51 14.83 12.02
C THR A 85 -12.91 14.55 12.55
N PRO A 86 -13.17 14.65 13.87
CA PRO A 86 -14.52 14.48 14.38
C PRO A 86 -15.41 15.51 13.69
N LEU A 87 -16.53 15.05 13.10
CA LEU A 87 -17.51 15.92 12.46
C LEU A 87 -17.97 16.98 13.46
N SER A 88 -17.41 18.18 13.36
CA SER A 88 -17.90 19.32 14.12
C SER A 88 -19.21 19.78 13.51
N GLU A 89 -20.17 19.96 14.41
CA GLU A 89 -21.56 20.37 14.22
C GLU A 89 -21.71 21.53 13.23
N ARG A 90 -22.38 21.27 12.10
CA ARG A 90 -23.02 22.29 11.27
C ARG A 90 -24.47 21.88 11.01
N PRO A 91 -25.46 22.77 11.22
CA PRO A 91 -26.86 22.46 10.97
C PRO A 91 -27.17 22.69 9.48
N VAL A 92 -26.51 21.93 8.60
CA VAL A 92 -27.06 21.65 7.27
C VAL A 92 -27.93 20.42 7.49
N SER A 93 -29.16 20.39 6.97
CA SER A 93 -29.98 19.18 7.12
C SER A 93 -29.17 17.97 6.65
N ASP A 94 -29.11 16.91 7.47
CA ASP A 94 -28.31 15.71 7.19
C ASP A 94 -28.47 15.21 5.75
N ARG A 95 -29.66 15.42 5.17
CA ARG A 95 -29.98 15.11 3.79
C ARG A 95 -29.24 15.98 2.78
N ALA A 96 -29.29 17.31 2.91
CA ALA A 96 -28.62 18.21 1.96
C ALA A 96 -27.09 18.08 2.02
N TYR A 97 -26.53 17.75 3.19
CA TYR A 97 -25.10 17.43 3.31
C TYR A 97 -24.74 16.09 2.65
N LYS A 98 -25.53 15.03 2.90
CA LYS A 98 -25.34 13.72 2.27
C LYS A 98 -25.46 13.79 0.74
N ASP A 99 -26.44 14.53 0.23
CA ASP A 99 -26.66 14.70 -1.21
C ASP A 99 -25.45 15.35 -1.88
N ARG A 100 -24.83 16.37 -1.25
CA ARG A 100 -23.61 17.01 -1.77
C ARG A 100 -22.38 16.11 -1.73
N ILE A 101 -22.18 15.35 -0.65
CA ILE A 101 -21.09 14.35 -0.59
C ILE A 101 -21.27 13.33 -1.71
N PHE A 102 -22.49 12.82 -1.90
CA PHE A 102 -22.79 11.86 -2.94
C PHE A 102 -22.51 12.40 -4.34
N GLU A 103 -22.90 13.65 -4.62
CA GLU A 103 -22.57 14.32 -5.88
C GLU A 103 -21.05 14.49 -6.08
N ALA A 104 -20.32 14.86 -5.03
CA ALA A 104 -18.87 15.01 -5.08
C ALA A 104 -18.15 13.66 -5.32
N GLU A 105 -18.58 12.59 -4.64
CA GLU A 105 -18.06 11.23 -4.84
C GLU A 105 -18.39 10.70 -6.23
N ARG A 106 -19.60 10.95 -6.74
CA ARG A 106 -20.00 10.59 -8.10
C ARG A 106 -19.12 11.28 -9.13
N TYR A 107 -18.94 12.60 -9.02
CA TYR A 107 -18.08 13.36 -9.91
C TYR A 107 -16.63 12.83 -9.88
N MET A 108 -16.07 12.61 -8.68
CA MET A 108 -14.72 12.04 -8.57
C MET A 108 -14.61 10.64 -9.18
N ARG A 109 -15.66 9.82 -9.11
CA ARG A 109 -15.72 8.51 -9.77
C ARG A 109 -15.71 8.66 -11.29
N GLU A 110 -16.50 9.57 -11.83
CA GLU A 110 -16.56 9.85 -13.27
C GLU A 110 -15.19 10.33 -13.79
N VAL A 111 -14.56 11.29 -13.10
CA VAL A 111 -13.22 11.80 -13.46
C VAL A 111 -12.16 10.69 -13.40
N ARG A 112 -12.19 9.82 -12.38
CA ARG A 112 -11.26 8.67 -12.29
C ARG A 112 -11.46 7.70 -13.44
N GLU A 113 -12.70 7.42 -13.82
CA GLU A 113 -12.99 6.51 -14.92
C GLU A 113 -12.49 7.06 -16.26
N GLU A 114 -12.70 8.36 -16.52
CA GLU A 114 -12.17 9.05 -17.70
C GLU A 114 -10.63 8.99 -17.78
N ARG A 115 -9.95 8.92 -16.62
CA ARG A 115 -8.48 8.87 -16.53
C ARG A 115 -7.93 7.46 -16.30
N ARG A 116 -8.78 6.43 -16.33
CA ARG A 116 -8.40 5.05 -16.02
C ARG A 116 -7.24 4.55 -16.88
N GLU A 117 -7.24 4.84 -18.18
CA GLU A 117 -6.14 4.44 -19.08
C GLU A 117 -4.82 5.16 -18.76
N GLU A 118 -4.87 6.43 -18.36
CA GLU A 118 -3.70 7.18 -17.92
C GLU A 118 -3.13 6.56 -16.64
N GLN A 119 -3.98 6.25 -15.67
CA GLN A 119 -3.59 5.59 -14.41
C GLN A 119 -2.98 4.20 -14.68
N LEU A 120 -3.58 3.39 -15.55
CA LEU A 120 -3.04 2.08 -15.92
C LEU A 120 -1.66 2.18 -16.59
N ARG A 121 -1.45 3.17 -17.46
CA ARG A 121 -0.14 3.44 -18.06
C ARG A 121 0.88 3.87 -17.01
N ALA A 122 0.49 4.75 -16.07
CA ALA A 122 1.34 5.18 -14.97
C ALA A 122 1.76 4.00 -14.09
N VAL A 123 0.82 3.12 -13.71
CA VAL A 123 1.08 1.90 -12.96
C VAL A 123 2.09 0.99 -13.68
N ARG A 124 1.87 0.70 -14.97
CA ARG A 124 2.78 -0.15 -15.77
C ARG A 124 4.19 0.45 -15.89
N SER A 125 4.27 1.78 -16.06
CA SER A 125 5.53 2.51 -16.09
C SER A 125 6.25 2.45 -14.74
N GLY A 126 5.51 2.64 -13.64
CA GLY A 126 6.00 2.50 -12.27
C GLY A 126 6.54 1.11 -11.99
N PHE A 127 5.83 0.07 -12.42
CA PHE A 127 6.27 -1.33 -12.31
C PHE A 127 7.62 -1.54 -13.00
N THR A 128 7.71 -1.14 -14.27
CA THR A 128 8.92 -1.34 -15.09
C THR A 128 10.11 -0.52 -14.57
N THR A 129 9.86 0.71 -14.10
CA THR A 129 10.90 1.59 -13.56
C THR A 129 11.38 1.08 -12.20
N GLY A 130 10.46 0.66 -11.33
CA GLY A 130 10.76 0.09 -10.02
C GLY A 130 11.63 -1.17 -10.11
N ASP A 131 11.36 -2.04 -11.09
CA ASP A 131 12.15 -3.25 -11.35
C ASP A 131 13.65 -2.93 -11.58
N ARG A 132 13.93 -1.81 -12.26
CA ARG A 132 15.30 -1.40 -12.63
C ARG A 132 15.98 -0.46 -11.63
N ALA A 133 15.21 0.29 -10.83
CA ALA A 133 15.71 1.32 -9.94
C ALA A 133 16.12 0.76 -8.57
N SER A 134 17.23 1.19 -7.97
CA SER A 134 17.56 0.80 -6.58
C SER A 134 16.62 1.45 -5.56
N TRP A 135 16.54 0.92 -4.33
CA TRP A 135 15.80 1.59 -3.26
C TRP A 135 16.33 2.99 -2.95
N LEU A 136 17.64 3.21 -3.01
CA LEU A 136 18.24 4.53 -2.86
C LEU A 136 17.68 5.51 -3.89
N HIS A 137 17.48 5.08 -5.13
CA HIS A 137 16.84 5.89 -6.17
C HIS A 137 15.34 6.11 -5.91
N LEU A 138 14.63 5.09 -5.42
CA LEU A 138 13.18 5.16 -5.20
C LEU A 138 12.79 5.97 -3.96
N LEU A 139 13.59 5.90 -2.89
CA LEU A 139 13.29 6.45 -1.56
C LEU A 139 14.23 7.59 -1.14
N GLY A 140 15.37 7.78 -1.82
CA GLY A 140 16.44 8.67 -1.35
C GLY A 140 17.27 8.10 -0.19
N SER A 141 16.98 6.87 0.24
CA SER A 141 17.69 6.15 1.31
C SER A 141 17.65 4.65 1.07
N VAL A 142 18.59 3.90 1.66
CA VAL A 142 18.52 2.44 1.69
C VAL A 142 17.63 2.02 2.87
N PRO A 143 16.47 1.41 2.64
CA PRO A 143 15.57 0.99 3.70
C PRO A 143 16.19 -0.19 4.45
N ARG A 144 15.90 -0.29 5.74
CA ARG A 144 16.23 -1.48 6.53
C ARG A 144 15.07 -2.46 6.44
N LEU A 145 15.39 -3.72 6.14
CA LEU A 145 14.43 -4.81 6.19
C LEU A 145 13.96 -5.00 7.64
N ALA A 146 12.68 -4.79 7.89
CA ALA A 146 12.03 -5.08 9.17
C ALA A 146 11.18 -6.35 9.01
N LEU A 147 11.81 -7.47 8.66
CA LEU A 147 11.14 -8.78 8.68
C LEU A 147 11.05 -9.30 10.13
N PRO A 148 10.00 -10.05 10.50
CA PRO A 148 9.91 -10.68 11.81
C PRO A 148 11.07 -11.66 11.98
N ARG A 149 11.76 -11.58 13.12
CA ARG A 149 12.91 -12.44 13.44
C ARG A 149 12.52 -13.69 14.24
N GLU A 150 11.30 -13.72 14.74
CA GLU A 150 10.80 -14.73 15.69
C GLU A 150 9.76 -15.62 15.01
N GLU A 151 9.54 -16.80 15.58
CA GLU A 151 8.40 -17.66 15.26
C GLU A 151 7.10 -17.02 15.81
N GLY A 152 5.92 -17.47 15.37
CA GLY A 152 4.63 -16.90 15.79
C GLY A 152 3.99 -15.93 14.79
N PHE A 153 4.33 -16.05 13.51
CA PHE A 153 3.68 -15.29 12.43
C PHE A 153 3.14 -16.25 11.37
N LEU A 154 1.88 -16.04 10.96
CA LEU A 154 1.38 -16.63 9.73
C LEU A 154 1.84 -15.77 8.55
N GLU A 155 2.68 -16.34 7.70
CA GLU A 155 3.33 -15.65 6.59
C GLU A 155 2.81 -16.13 5.23
N ALA A 156 2.69 -15.21 4.29
CA ALA A 156 2.45 -15.51 2.88
C ALA A 156 3.31 -14.62 2.00
N ALA A 157 3.99 -15.21 1.02
CA ALA A 157 4.85 -14.50 0.09
C ALA A 157 4.49 -14.77 -1.37
N THR A 158 4.64 -13.75 -2.20
CA THR A 158 4.67 -13.83 -3.65
C THR A 158 5.98 -13.20 -4.14
N ALA A 159 6.23 -13.24 -5.44
CA ALA A 159 7.36 -12.54 -6.03
C ALA A 159 7.31 -11.00 -5.86
N ASP A 160 6.20 -10.42 -5.37
CA ASP A 160 5.99 -8.98 -5.25
C ASP A 160 5.56 -8.48 -3.88
N THR A 161 4.95 -9.36 -3.09
CA THR A 161 4.30 -9.01 -1.84
C THR A 161 4.68 -10.04 -0.80
N TYR A 162 4.94 -9.57 0.41
CA TYR A 162 5.05 -10.40 1.59
C TYR A 162 4.01 -9.92 2.61
N LEU A 163 3.37 -10.84 3.31
CA LEU A 163 2.37 -10.56 4.33
C LEU A 163 2.69 -11.42 5.54
N ALA A 164 2.63 -10.84 6.74
CA ALA A 164 2.73 -11.59 7.98
C ALA A 164 1.75 -11.04 9.03
N VAL A 165 1.10 -11.93 9.77
CA VAL A 165 0.17 -11.62 10.87
C VAL A 165 0.67 -12.33 12.13
N GLU A 166 0.64 -11.68 13.29
CA GLU A 166 0.95 -12.33 14.57
C GLU A 166 -0.09 -13.42 14.89
N GLU A 167 0.36 -14.65 15.14
CA GLU A 167 -0.54 -15.79 15.42
C GLU A 167 -1.46 -15.53 16.61
N GLU A 168 -0.96 -14.86 17.65
CA GLU A 168 -1.73 -14.53 18.86
C GLU A 168 -2.90 -13.57 18.61
N THR A 169 -2.91 -12.87 17.48
CA THR A 169 -3.96 -11.89 17.12
C THR A 169 -5.07 -12.50 16.29
N LEU A 170 -4.89 -13.74 15.86
CA LEU A 170 -5.93 -14.51 15.20
C LEU A 170 -6.76 -15.20 16.30
N ASP A 171 -8.01 -14.78 16.47
CA ASP A 171 -9.04 -15.58 17.16
C ASP A 171 -9.30 -16.83 16.29
N LEU A 172 -8.36 -17.77 16.34
CA LEU A 172 -8.55 -19.12 15.85
C LEU A 172 -9.37 -19.85 16.91
N ASP A 173 -10.67 -19.52 16.99
CA ASP A 173 -11.62 -20.35 17.71
C ASP A 173 -11.44 -21.78 17.19
N GLU A 174 -11.01 -22.68 18.08
CA GLU A 174 -10.84 -24.11 17.83
C GLU A 174 -12.13 -24.67 17.23
N ALA A 175 -12.20 -24.77 15.91
CA ALA A 175 -13.20 -25.57 15.23
C ALA A 175 -12.87 -27.06 15.46
N ARG A 176 -13.28 -27.56 16.62
CA ARG A 176 -13.32 -28.99 16.94
C ARG A 176 -14.42 -29.71 16.17
#